data_AF-A0A353PE07-F1
#
_entry.id   AF-A0A353PE07-F1
#
_cell.length_a   1.000
_cell.length_b   1.000
_cell.length_c   1.000
_cell.angle_alpha   90.00
_cell.angle_beta   90.00
_cell.angle_gamma   90.00
#
_symmetry.space_group_name_H-M   'P 1'
#
loop_
_entity.id
_entity.type
_entity.pdbx_description
1 polymer ?
#
loop_
_entity_poly.entity_id
_entity_poly.type
_entity_poly.pdbx_seq_one_letter_code
_entity_poly.pdbx_strand_id
1 'polypeptide(L)' 'MSGNTIGRFFTLTSFGESHGPALGGIIDGCPPGLLLDETILQRDLDRRRPGTSRYTTQRREPDQVRILSGVFEGV' A
#
# COMPACT_ATOMS: atom_id res chain seq x y z
N MET A 1 19.90 -10.23 -3.94
CA MET A 1 18.69 -9.59 -3.39
C MET A 1 17.49 -10.30 -3.99
N SER A 2 16.48 -10.62 -3.17
CA SER A 2 15.25 -11.27 -3.61
C SER A 2 14.53 -10.42 -4.65
N GLY A 3 13.87 -11.05 -5.62
CA GLY A 3 12.98 -10.34 -6.55
C GLY A 3 11.94 -9.54 -5.76
N ASN A 4 11.73 -8.30 -6.17
CA ASN A 4 10.75 -7.38 -5.58
C ASN A 4 9.40 -7.41 -6.31
N THR A 5 9.25 -8.33 -7.26
CA THR A 5 8.05 -8.47 -8.10
C THR A 5 7.38 -9.81 -7.85
N ILE A 6 6.07 -9.80 -7.66
CA ILE A 6 5.22 -10.99 -7.56
C ILE A 6 4.00 -10.86 -8.48
N GLY A 7 3.65 -11.94 -9.17
CA GLY A 7 2.49 -11.99 -10.07
C GLY A 7 2.85 -12.32 -11.52
N ARG A 8 1.84 -12.37 -12.39
CA ARG A 8 2.01 -12.62 -13.84
C ARG A 8 1.11 -11.71 -14.68
N PHE A 9 -0.19 -11.75 -14.43
CA PHE A 9 -1.16 -10.85 -15.08
C PHE A 9 -1.52 -9.67 -14.19
N PHE A 10 -1.72 -9.94 -12.90
CA PHE A 10 -1.79 -8.93 -11.85
C PHE A 10 -0.47 -8.98 -11.08
N THR A 11 0.30 -7.89 -11.13
CA THR A 11 1.70 -7.89 -10.71
C THR A 11 1.95 -6.75 -9.73
N LEU A 12 2.60 -7.05 -8.61
CA LEU A 12 3.07 -6.07 -7.64
C LEU A 12 4.59 -6.02 -7.69
N THR A 13 5.14 -4.83 -7.92
CA THR A 13 6.58 -4.55 -7.77
C THR A 13 6.78 -3.55 -6.64
N SER A 14 7.46 -3.92 -5.56
CA SER A 14 7.68 -3.04 -4.39
C SER A 14 9.07 -2.40 -4.36
N PHE A 15 9.21 -1.30 -3.63
CA PHE A 15 10.48 -0.64 -3.37
C PHE A 15 10.45 0.15 -2.05
N GLY A 16 11.63 0.56 -1.60
CA GLY A 16 11.81 1.37 -0.40
C GLY A 16 12.37 0.59 0.79
N GLU A 17 12.72 1.33 1.83
CA GLU A 17 13.34 0.82 3.05
C GLU A 17 12.62 1.38 4.27
N SER A 18 12.58 0.64 5.38
CA SER A 18 11.89 1.07 6.60
C SER A 18 12.44 2.35 7.25
N HIS A 19 13.69 2.71 6.95
CA HIS A 19 14.32 3.97 7.37
C HIS A 19 14.50 4.95 6.21
N GLY A 20 14.02 4.58 5.02
CA GLY A 20 14.04 5.43 3.85
C GLY A 20 12.96 6.51 3.90
N PRO A 21 12.95 7.42 2.91
CA PRO A 21 11.99 8.52 2.85
C PRO A 21 10.56 8.04 2.59
N ALA A 22 10.38 6.88 1.93
CA ALA A 22 9.09 6.29 1.61
C ALA A 22 9.20 4.79 1.34
N LEU A 23 8.07 4.11 1.49
CA LEU A 23 7.80 2.78 0.95
C LEU A 23 6.81 2.92 -0.20
N GLY A 24 6.97 2.11 -1.24
CA GLY A 24 6.09 2.19 -2.41
C GLY A 24 6.02 0.90 -3.20
N GLY A 25 5.15 0.92 -4.21
CA GLY A 25 5.03 -0.15 -5.17
C GLY A 25 4.21 0.24 -6.38
N ILE A 26 4.37 -0.54 -7.45
CA ILE A 26 3.64 -0.44 -8.70
C ILE A 26 2.75 -1.68 -8.78
N ILE A 27 1.47 -1.47 -9.07
CA ILE A 27 0.50 -2.53 -9.34
C ILE A 27 0.12 -2.46 -10.81
N ASP A 28 0.39 -3.52 -11.55
CA ASP A 28 0.07 -3.67 -12.97
C ASP A 28 -1.04 -4.69 -13.19
N GLY A 29 -1.82 -4.49 -14.26
CA GLY A 29 -2.86 -5.43 -14.69
C GLY A 29 -4.18 -5.32 -13.94
N CYS A 30 -4.41 -4.21 -13.23
CA CYS A 30 -5.73 -3.88 -12.70
C CYS A 30 -6.67 -3.53 -13.87
N PRO A 31 -7.84 -4.16 -14.00
CA PRO A 31 -8.82 -3.75 -15.01
C PRO A 31 -9.36 -2.34 -14.69
N PRO A 32 -9.71 -1.54 -15.72
CA PRO A 32 -10.35 -0.25 -15.52
C PRO A 32 -11.78 -0.41 -15.00
N GLY A 33 -12.33 0.65 -14.40
CA GLY A 33 -13.72 0.64 -13.90
C GLY A 33 -13.86 0.22 -12.44
N LEU A 34 -12.75 0.04 -11.73
CA LEU A 34 -12.75 -0.34 -10.32
C LEU A 34 -12.71 0.91 -9.45
N LEU A 35 -13.74 1.09 -8.63
CA LEU A 35 -13.77 2.18 -7.66
C LEU A 35 -12.61 2.05 -6.69
N LEU A 36 -11.68 3.01 -6.74
CA LEU A 36 -10.46 3.00 -5.94
C LEU A 36 -10.13 4.42 -5.48
N ASP A 37 -9.91 4.56 -4.17
CA ASP A 37 -9.37 5.77 -3.56
C ASP A 37 -8.42 5.41 -2.41
N GLU A 38 -7.70 6.39 -1.88
CA GLU A 38 -6.80 6.19 -0.74
C GLU A 38 -7.51 5.67 0.51
N THR A 39 -8.80 5.97 0.70
CA THR A 39 -9.52 5.61 1.94
C THR A 39 -9.73 4.10 2.04
N ILE A 40 -9.98 3.43 0.91
CA ILE A 40 -10.10 1.98 0.83
C ILE A 40 -8.80 1.32 1.27
N LEU A 41 -7.67 1.81 0.76
CA LEU A 41 -6.34 1.29 1.09
C LEU A 41 -5.93 1.63 2.53
N GLN A 42 -6.21 2.86 2.98
CA GLN A 42 -5.88 3.33 4.32
C GLN A 42 -6.58 2.52 5.39
N ARG A 43 -7.85 2.13 5.17
CA ARG A 43 -8.58 1.25 6.09
C ARG A 43 -7.85 -0.07 6.33
N ASP A 44 -7.31 -0.68 5.28
CA ASP A 44 -6.57 -1.94 5.41
C ASP A 44 -5.17 -1.75 6.00
N LEU A 45 -4.54 -0.59 5.80
CA LEU A 45 -3.29 -0.22 6.50
C LEU A 45 -3.54 -0.01 7.99
N ASP A 46 -4.57 0.74 8.36
CA ASP A 46 -4.92 1.03 9.76
C ASP A 46 -5.24 -0.25 10.53
N ARG A 47 -5.86 -1.24 9.88
CA ARG A 47 -6.10 -2.57 10.47
C ARG A 47 -4.81 -3.33 10.78
N ARG A 48 -3.74 -3.11 10.01
CA ARG A 48 -2.43 -3.75 10.20
C ARG A 48 -1.55 -2.99 11.18
N ARG A 49 -1.90 -1.73 11.48
CA ARG A 49 -1.10 -0.85 12.32
C ARG A 49 -0.95 -1.42 13.74
N PRO A 50 0.29 -1.50 14.27
CA PRO A 50 0.52 -1.86 15.66
C PRO A 50 0.01 -0.76 16.61
N GLY A 51 -0.23 -1.10 17.88
CA GLY A 51 -0.73 -0.17 18.89
C GLY A 51 -2.25 -0.17 19.07
N THR A 52 -2.96 -1.05 18.36
CA THR A 52 -4.42 -1.28 18.53
C THR A 52 -4.75 -2.21 19.69
N SER A 53 -3.76 -2.94 20.21
CA SER A 53 -3.92 -3.89 21.32
C SER A 53 -2.78 -3.76 22.34
N ARG A 54 -3.08 -4.08 23.60
CA ARG A 54 -2.12 -4.09 24.71
C ARG A 54 -0.91 -5.02 24.50
N TYR A 55 -1.00 -5.94 23.54
CA TYR A 55 0.04 -6.92 23.21
C TYR A 55 0.94 -6.48 22.05
N THR A 56 0.66 -5.34 21.42
CA THR A 56 1.43 -4.83 20.29
C THR A 56 2.34 -3.69 20.73
N THR A 57 3.35 -3.37 19.92
CA THR A 57 4.25 -2.25 20.20
C THR A 57 3.45 -0.95 20.29
N GLN A 58 3.89 -0.01 21.13
CA GLN A 58 3.24 1.30 21.28
C GLN A 58 3.51 2.24 20.09
N ARG A 59 4.22 1.77 19.06
CA ARG A 59 4.63 2.60 17.93
C ARG A 59 3.39 3.00 17.14
N ARG A 60 3.16 4.30 17.04
CA ARG A 60 2.10 4.87 16.22
C ARG A 60 2.70 5.24 14.88
N GLU A 61 2.47 4.43 13.85
CA GLU A 61 2.93 4.70 12.47
C GLU A 61 1.85 5.48 11.70
N PRO A 62 1.97 6.81 11.50
CA PRO A 62 0.92 7.65 10.92
C PRO A 62 0.81 7.50 9.40
N ASP A 63 1.34 6.41 8.85
CA ASP A 63 1.58 6.22 7.42
C ASP A 63 0.30 6.44 6.63
N GLN A 64 0.39 7.38 5.69
CA GLN A 64 -0.70 7.72 4.77
C GLN A 64 -0.36 7.17 3.41
N VAL A 65 -1.27 6.38 2.85
CA VAL A 65 -1.16 5.94 1.46
C VAL A 65 -1.49 7.10 0.51
N ARG A 66 -0.84 7.11 -0.65
CA ARG A 66 -1.13 8.04 -1.75
C ARG A 66 -1.14 7.28 -3.06
N ILE A 67 -2.17 7.49 -3.87
CA ILE A 67 -2.23 6.96 -5.23
C ILE A 67 -1.61 8.01 -6.16
N LEU A 68 -0.51 7.64 -6.83
CA LEU A 68 0.23 8.57 -7.70
C LEU A 68 -0.21 8.49 -9.17
N SER A 69 -0.81 7.37 -9.58
CA SER A 69 -1.26 7.10 -10.94
C SER A 69 -2.29 5.98 -10.99
N GLY A 70 -2.92 5.79 -12.15
CA GLY A 70 -3.82 4.66 -12.43
C GLY A 70 -5.27 4.83 -11.99
N VAL A 71 -5.60 5.94 -11.34
CA VAL A 71 -6.97 6.31 -10.94
C VAL A 71 -7.30 7.69 -11.50
N PHE A 72 -8.50 7.85 -12.05
CA PHE A 72 -9.04 9.09 -12.55
C PHE A 72 -10.50 9.23 -12.12
N GLU A 73 -10.84 10.35 -11.48
CA GLU A 73 -12.20 10.62 -10.95
C GLU A 73 -12.77 9.51 -10.04
N GLY A 74 -11.88 8.79 -9.33
CA GLY A 74 -12.24 7.71 -8.39
C GLY A 74 -12.40 6.32 -9.02
N VAL A 75 -11.97 6.15 -10.28
CA VAL A 75 -12.08 4.92 -11.07
C VAL A 75 -10.77 4.59 -11.81
#